data_AF-A0A9P5VVH8-F1
#
_entry.id   AF-A0A9P5VVH8-F1
#
_cell.length_a   1.000
_cell.length_b   1.000
_cell.length_c   1.000
_cell.angle_alpha   90.00
_cell.angle_beta   90.00
_cell.angle_gamma   90.00
#
_symmetry.space_group_name_H-M   'P 1'
#
loop_
_entity.id
_entity.type
_entity.pdbx_description
1 polymer ?
#
loop_
_entity_poly.entity_id
_entity_poly.type
_entity_poly.pdbx_seq_one_letter_code
_entity_poly.pdbx_strand_id
1 'polypeptide(L)'
;MHQTILTLVILLLIIQTALAVVLKNGDYRIYYGNYQAPITHRFFTAKPNKRDGSVQTYPKEDSDFQIWRLRNKRGGKVTLESKGARGKYLGLRRSGAHPGAYLGVVRTPVKFRIARKFGGPFTAYELAYPKKVDGETLVVSLDDGDGKEEPYYVNFAIQGTEGVFGAFKMSRVDD
;
A
#
# COMPACT_ATOMS: atom_id res chain seq x y z
N MET A 1 19.73 39.16 7.94
CA MET A 1 19.76 38.31 6.73
C MET A 1 20.01 36.82 6.99
N HIS A 2 20.21 36.37 8.25
CA HIS A 2 20.40 34.93 8.56
C HIS A 2 19.12 34.20 9.01
N GLN A 3 18.09 34.89 9.50
CA GLN A 3 16.85 34.24 9.93
C GLN A 3 15.93 33.83 8.77
N THR A 4 15.93 34.59 7.66
CA THR A 4 15.08 34.29 6.49
C THR A 4 15.55 33.07 5.70
N ILE A 5 16.84 32.74 5.76
CA ILE A 5 17.43 31.57 5.09
C ILE A 5 17.11 30.29 5.89
N LEU A 6 17.08 30.37 7.22
CA LEU A 6 16.79 29.21 8.08
C LEU A 6 15.35 28.71 7.93
N THR A 7 14.38 29.62 7.79
CA THR A 7 12.97 29.24 7.58
C THR A 7 12.73 28.57 6.23
N LEU A 8 13.48 28.96 5.19
CA LEU A 8 13.36 28.39 3.85
C LEU A 8 13.92 26.96 3.78
N VAL A 9 15.00 26.66 4.51
CA VAL A 9 15.59 25.31 4.58
C VAL A 9 14.68 24.34 5.35
N ILE A 10 14.01 24.81 6.42
CA ILE A 10 13.01 23.99 7.14
C ILE A 10 11.80 23.72 6.24
N LEU A 11 11.34 24.70 5.45
CA LEU A 11 10.24 24.49 4.50
C LEU A 11 10.62 23.54 3.35
N LEU A 12 11.87 23.60 2.85
CA LEU A 12 12.39 22.68 1.83
C LEU A 12 12.54 21.23 2.33
N LEU A 13 12.86 21.05 3.62
CA LEU A 13 12.85 19.72 4.25
C LEU A 13 11.44 19.13 4.36
N ILE A 14 10.41 19.98 4.50
CA ILE A 14 9.00 19.56 4.51
C ILE A 14 8.50 19.28 3.07
N ILE A 15 9.12 19.86 2.03
CA ILE A 15 8.83 19.58 0.60
C ILE A 15 9.57 18.33 0.07
N GLN A 16 9.96 17.39 0.95
CA GLN A 16 10.15 15.98 0.53
C GLN A 16 8.81 15.28 0.21
N THR A 17 7.72 16.04 0.08
CA THR A 17 6.40 15.56 -0.30
C THR A 17 6.42 15.00 -1.73
N ALA A 18 6.40 13.68 -1.80
CA ALA A 18 5.79 12.91 -2.87
C ALA A 18 6.45 12.95 -4.26
N LEU A 19 7.75 12.63 -4.36
CA LEU A 19 8.23 12.02 -5.60
C LEU A 19 7.55 10.65 -5.75
N ALA A 20 6.57 10.58 -6.65
CA ALA A 20 5.98 9.31 -7.06
C ALA A 20 7.10 8.42 -7.60
N VAL A 21 7.36 7.30 -6.94
CA VAL A 21 8.34 6.35 -7.46
C VAL A 21 7.72 5.62 -8.64
N VAL A 22 8.41 5.64 -9.77
CA VAL A 22 8.03 4.85 -10.94
C VAL A 22 8.57 3.44 -10.75
N LEU A 23 7.76 2.58 -10.12
CA LEU A 23 7.99 1.13 -10.15
C LEU A 23 7.78 0.64 -11.59
N LYS A 24 8.65 -0.25 -12.09
CA LYS A 24 8.48 -0.82 -13.43
C LYS A 24 7.16 -1.62 -13.49
N ASN A 25 6.54 -1.68 -14.67
CA ASN A 25 5.43 -2.62 -14.87
C ASN A 25 5.93 -4.06 -14.62
N GLY A 26 5.07 -4.89 -14.05
CA GLY A 26 5.41 -6.30 -13.79
C GLY A 26 4.63 -6.88 -12.62
N ASP A 27 5.01 -8.09 -12.25
CA ASP A 27 4.38 -8.84 -11.17
C ASP A 27 5.20 -8.64 -9.88
N TYR A 28 4.50 -8.37 -8.78
CA TYR A 28 5.09 -8.01 -7.49
C TYR A 28 4.42 -8.74 -6.34
N ARG A 29 5.20 -9.02 -5.30
CA ARG A 29 4.71 -9.37 -3.97
C ARG A 29 4.78 -8.12 -3.08
N ILE A 30 3.65 -7.77 -2.46
CA ILE A 30 3.52 -6.62 -1.54
C ILE A 30 3.50 -7.17 -0.12
N TYR A 31 4.35 -6.67 0.76
CA TYR A 31 4.52 -7.26 2.09
C TYR A 31 5.02 -6.28 3.14
N TYR A 32 4.89 -6.67 4.40
CA TYR A 32 5.56 -6.03 5.53
C TYR A 32 6.33 -7.09 6.34
N GLY A 33 7.26 -6.63 7.19
CA GLY A 33 8.06 -7.50 8.05
C GLY A 33 9.51 -7.06 8.19
N ASN A 34 10.19 -7.66 9.18
CA ASN A 34 11.57 -7.33 9.52
C ASN A 34 12.53 -7.85 8.44
N TYR A 35 13.42 -7.00 7.94
CA TYR A 35 14.44 -7.40 6.98
C TYR A 35 15.36 -8.51 7.53
N GLN A 36 15.65 -8.48 8.82
CA GLN A 36 16.52 -9.45 9.50
C GLN A 36 15.83 -10.81 9.74
N ALA A 37 14.50 -10.88 9.65
CA ALA A 37 13.75 -12.12 9.87
C ALA A 37 12.75 -12.39 8.72
N PRO A 38 13.22 -12.83 7.55
CA PRO A 38 12.38 -13.04 6.36
C PRO A 38 11.18 -13.96 6.55
N ILE A 39 11.29 -14.96 7.45
CA ILE A 39 10.20 -15.87 7.78
C ILE A 39 8.98 -15.16 8.39
N THR A 40 9.17 -13.96 8.96
CA THR A 40 8.10 -13.14 9.53
C THR A 40 7.41 -12.26 8.49
N HIS A 41 7.86 -12.27 7.22
CA HIS A 41 7.25 -11.45 6.18
C HIS A 41 5.83 -11.90 5.92
N ARG A 42 4.94 -10.91 5.85
CA ARG A 42 3.52 -11.11 5.62
C ARG A 42 3.10 -10.42 4.34
N PHE A 43 2.55 -11.20 3.43
CA PHE A 43 2.26 -10.83 2.05
C PHE A 43 0.79 -10.57 1.85
N PHE A 44 0.48 -9.50 1.12
CA PHE A 44 -0.88 -9.18 0.71
C PHE A 44 -1.43 -10.33 -0.13
N THR A 45 -2.46 -10.98 0.39
CA THR A 45 -3.14 -12.11 -0.22
C THR A 45 -4.56 -11.70 -0.57
N ALA A 46 -4.91 -11.84 -1.85
CA ALA A 46 -6.28 -11.66 -2.30
C ALA A 46 -7.17 -12.81 -1.83
N LYS A 47 -8.28 -12.49 -1.16
CA LYS A 47 -9.34 -13.46 -0.80
C LYS A 47 -10.63 -13.07 -1.53
N PRO A 48 -10.75 -13.38 -2.84
CA PRO A 48 -11.92 -13.00 -3.62
C PRO A 48 -13.17 -13.76 -3.18
N ASN A 49 -14.33 -13.11 -3.25
CA ASN A 49 -15.64 -13.75 -3.23
C ASN A 49 -16.48 -13.29 -4.45
N LYS A 50 -17.77 -13.66 -4.55
CA LYS A 50 -18.61 -13.33 -5.72
C LYS A 50 -18.73 -11.82 -6.01
N ARG A 51 -18.66 -10.97 -4.98
CA ARG A 51 -18.76 -9.50 -5.09
C ARG A 51 -17.38 -8.87 -4.93
N ASP A 52 -17.03 -8.50 -3.71
CA ASP A 52 -15.81 -7.82 -3.33
C ASP A 52 -15.10 -8.67 -2.26
N GLY A 53 -13.89 -9.11 -2.57
CA GLY A 53 -13.08 -9.88 -1.62
C GLY A 53 -12.33 -9.00 -0.64
N SER A 54 -11.69 -9.61 0.35
CA SER A 54 -10.76 -8.91 1.24
C SER A 54 -9.32 -9.03 0.73
N VAL A 55 -8.48 -8.13 1.20
CA VAL A 55 -7.02 -8.35 1.25
C VAL A 55 -6.64 -8.56 2.69
N GLN A 56 -5.95 -9.66 2.92
CA GLN A 56 -5.42 -10.07 4.22
C GLN A 56 -3.93 -10.37 4.04
N THR A 57 -3.20 -10.51 5.14
CA THR A 57 -1.77 -10.86 5.05
C THR A 57 -1.47 -12.24 5.61
N TYR A 58 -0.64 -12.99 4.90
CA TYR A 58 -0.25 -14.38 5.22
C TYR A 58 1.25 -14.55 5.06
N PRO A 59 1.87 -15.61 5.64
CA PRO A 59 3.24 -15.99 5.30
C PRO A 59 3.42 -16.15 3.79
N LYS A 60 4.68 -16.19 3.33
CA LYS A 60 4.96 -16.42 1.90
C LYS A 60 4.40 -17.77 1.48
N GLU A 61 3.59 -17.77 0.43
CA GLU A 61 3.06 -18.96 -0.22
C GLU A 61 3.41 -18.94 -1.72
N ASP A 62 3.52 -20.13 -2.32
CA ASP A 62 3.61 -20.25 -3.78
C ASP A 62 2.21 -20.18 -4.39
N SER A 63 1.62 -18.99 -4.32
CA SER A 63 0.23 -18.74 -4.69
C SER A 63 0.10 -17.46 -5.50
N ASP A 64 -0.58 -17.58 -6.64
CA ASP A 64 -0.94 -16.44 -7.48
C ASP A 64 -1.80 -15.40 -6.75
N PHE A 65 -2.46 -15.77 -5.64
CA PHE A 65 -3.22 -14.84 -4.80
C PHE A 65 -2.33 -13.85 -4.03
N GLN A 66 -1.03 -14.11 -3.90
CA GLN A 66 -0.04 -13.20 -3.32
C GLN A 66 0.69 -12.34 -4.36
N ILE A 67 0.39 -12.54 -5.65
CA ILE A 67 1.05 -11.86 -6.75
C ILE A 67 0.13 -10.76 -7.30
N TRP A 68 0.67 -9.55 -7.34
CA TRP A 68 0.01 -8.33 -7.77
C TRP A 68 0.70 -7.77 -9.01
N ARG A 69 -0.02 -7.76 -10.12
CA ARG A 69 0.42 -7.14 -11.37
C ARG A 69 0.27 -5.64 -11.30
N LEU A 70 1.40 -4.96 -11.21
CA LEU A 70 1.50 -3.51 -11.25
C LEU A 70 1.52 -3.02 -12.70
N ARG A 71 0.62 -2.08 -13.01
CA ARG A 71 0.64 -1.32 -14.27
C ARG A 71 0.60 0.17 -14.00
N ASN A 72 1.63 0.88 -14.47
CA ASN A 72 1.67 2.33 -14.50
C ASN A 72 0.56 2.91 -15.38
N LYS A 73 0.05 4.06 -14.96
CA LYS A 73 -0.97 4.87 -15.62
C LYS A 73 -0.49 6.32 -15.66
N ARG A 74 -1.17 7.15 -16.46
CA ARG A 74 -0.87 8.58 -16.57
C ARG A 74 -0.91 9.27 -15.19
N GLY A 75 0.02 10.20 -14.97
CA GLY A 75 0.09 11.02 -13.77
C GLY A 75 0.67 10.31 -12.54
N GLY A 76 1.59 9.36 -12.74
CA GLY A 76 2.30 8.68 -11.65
C GLY A 76 1.41 7.74 -10.81
N LYS A 77 0.28 7.30 -11.38
CA LYS A 77 -0.67 6.40 -10.72
C LYS A 77 -0.43 4.97 -11.18
N VAL A 78 -0.83 4.00 -10.36
CA VAL A 78 -0.73 2.58 -10.70
C VAL A 78 -2.04 1.85 -10.43
N THR A 79 -2.29 0.80 -11.19
CA THR A 79 -3.29 -0.21 -10.86
C THR A 79 -2.58 -1.48 -10.42
N LEU A 80 -3.12 -2.17 -9.42
CA LEU A 80 -2.61 -3.44 -8.90
C LEU A 80 -3.67 -4.51 -9.11
N GLU A 81 -3.47 -5.40 -10.07
CA GLU A 81 -4.38 -6.51 -10.36
C GLU A 81 -3.89 -7.78 -9.67
N SER A 82 -4.78 -8.56 -9.05
CA SER A 82 -4.40 -9.87 -8.48
C SER A 82 -4.26 -10.91 -9.59
N LYS A 83 -3.15 -11.67 -9.63
CA LYS A 83 -3.03 -12.79 -10.58
C LYS A 83 -3.95 -13.95 -10.23
N GLY A 84 -4.10 -14.27 -8.94
CA GLY A 84 -4.98 -15.34 -8.46
C GLY A 84 -6.46 -15.00 -8.59
N ALA A 85 -6.80 -13.71 -8.58
CA ALA A 85 -8.16 -13.22 -8.81
C ALA A 85 -8.23 -12.35 -10.09
N ARG A 86 -7.95 -12.95 -11.26
CA ARG A 86 -7.89 -12.27 -12.56
C ARG A 86 -9.07 -11.32 -12.79
N GLY A 87 -8.79 -10.13 -13.31
CA GLY A 87 -9.80 -9.09 -13.52
C GLY A 87 -10.25 -8.39 -12.23
N LYS A 88 -9.64 -8.70 -11.08
CA LYS A 88 -9.85 -7.96 -9.84
C LYS A 88 -8.60 -7.19 -9.42
N TYR A 89 -8.84 -5.99 -8.90
CA TYR A 89 -7.85 -5.01 -8.55
C TYR A 89 -7.88 -4.72 -7.06
N LEU A 90 -6.74 -4.35 -6.50
CA LEU A 90 -6.65 -3.76 -5.18
C LEU A 90 -7.60 -2.56 -5.11
N GLY A 91 -8.34 -2.39 -4.02
CA GLY A 91 -9.30 -1.31 -3.88
C GLY A 91 -10.02 -1.32 -2.53
N LEU A 92 -11.02 -0.45 -2.38
CA LEU A 92 -11.87 -0.45 -1.19
C LEU A 92 -12.79 -1.66 -1.17
N ARG A 93 -12.90 -2.30 0.00
CA ARG A 93 -14.04 -3.17 0.27
C ARG A 93 -15.30 -2.30 0.41
N ARG A 94 -16.45 -2.90 0.12
CA ARG A 94 -17.79 -2.30 -0.11
C ARG A 94 -18.27 -1.15 0.79
N SER A 95 -17.68 -0.91 1.96
CA SER A 95 -18.09 0.08 2.98
C SER A 95 -17.91 1.54 2.59
N GLY A 96 -17.32 1.83 1.42
CA GLY A 96 -16.97 3.19 1.03
C GLY A 96 -15.63 3.64 1.61
N ALA A 97 -15.18 4.82 1.19
CA ALA A 97 -13.88 5.35 1.57
C ALA A 97 -14.00 6.04 2.93
N HIS A 98 -13.46 5.44 3.99
CA HIS A 98 -13.32 6.05 5.31
C HIS A 98 -12.12 5.42 6.06
N PRO A 99 -11.60 6.07 7.11
CA PRO A 99 -10.60 5.46 7.99
C PRO A 99 -11.17 4.18 8.64
N GLY A 100 -10.36 3.12 8.73
CA GLY A 100 -10.77 1.78 9.16
C GLY A 100 -11.47 0.95 8.09
N ALA A 101 -11.78 1.51 6.90
CA ALA A 101 -12.34 0.72 5.81
C ALA A 101 -11.35 -0.37 5.38
N TYR A 102 -11.83 -1.60 5.19
CA TYR A 102 -10.96 -2.69 4.75
C TYR A 102 -10.54 -2.55 3.28
N LEU A 103 -9.30 -2.96 3.01
CA LEU A 103 -8.78 -3.18 1.68
C LEU A 103 -9.38 -4.48 1.11
N GLY A 104 -9.64 -4.47 -0.19
CA GLY A 104 -10.31 -5.55 -0.88
C GLY A 104 -9.83 -5.75 -2.31
N VAL A 105 -10.48 -6.72 -2.97
CA VAL A 105 -10.34 -6.98 -4.41
C VAL A 105 -11.66 -6.68 -5.13
N VAL A 106 -11.61 -5.67 -5.99
CA VAL A 106 -12.76 -5.10 -6.70
C VAL A 106 -12.62 -5.28 -8.21
N ARG A 107 -13.72 -5.24 -8.96
CA ARG A 107 -13.70 -5.44 -10.42
C ARG A 107 -13.22 -4.21 -11.20
N THR A 108 -13.40 -3.01 -10.62
CA THR A 108 -13.02 -1.76 -11.27
C THR A 108 -11.58 -1.39 -10.92
N PRO A 109 -10.71 -1.08 -11.89
CA PRO A 109 -9.34 -0.68 -11.61
C PRO A 109 -9.27 0.59 -10.76
N VAL A 110 -8.67 0.48 -9.57
CA VAL A 110 -8.38 1.62 -8.71
C VAL A 110 -6.96 2.11 -8.96
N LYS A 111 -6.82 3.42 -9.13
CA LYS A 111 -5.56 4.07 -9.49
C LYS A 111 -4.88 4.65 -8.24
N PHE A 112 -4.06 3.85 -7.57
CA PHE A 112 -3.31 4.28 -6.39
C PHE A 112 -2.15 5.19 -6.78
N ARG A 113 -1.72 6.05 -5.85
CA ARG A 113 -0.41 6.69 -5.90
C ARG A 113 0.53 5.93 -4.98
N ILE A 114 1.73 5.62 -5.45
CA ILE A 114 2.78 4.97 -4.65
C ILE A 114 3.88 5.98 -4.37
N ALA A 115 4.20 6.18 -3.09
CA ALA A 115 5.28 7.05 -2.66
C ALA A 115 6.30 6.27 -1.84
N ARG A 116 7.59 6.59 -2.00
CA ARG A 116 8.62 6.04 -1.11
C ARG A 116 8.49 6.68 0.26
N LYS A 117 8.37 5.84 1.30
CA LYS A 117 8.31 6.27 2.71
C LYS A 117 9.66 6.13 3.39
N PHE A 118 10.38 5.05 3.10
CA PHE A 118 11.75 4.83 3.56
C PHE A 118 12.66 4.53 2.36
N GLY A 119 13.94 4.89 2.44
CA GLY A 119 14.94 4.67 1.38
C GLY A 119 16.02 3.64 1.75
N GLY A 120 16.91 3.34 0.80
CA GLY A 120 18.05 2.45 1.01
C GLY A 120 17.66 0.98 1.23
N PRO A 121 18.35 0.21 2.09
CA PRO A 121 18.07 -1.20 2.32
C PRO A 121 16.69 -1.45 2.97
N PHE A 122 16.08 -0.41 3.54
CA PHE A 122 14.75 -0.45 4.14
C PHE A 122 13.66 0.11 3.22
N THR A 123 13.92 0.19 1.91
CA THR A 123 13.00 0.80 0.96
C THR A 123 11.59 0.21 1.12
N ALA A 124 10.64 1.09 1.46
CA ALA A 124 9.23 0.75 1.62
C ALA A 124 8.36 1.89 1.10
N TYR A 125 7.14 1.55 0.76
CA TYR A 125 6.22 2.38 0.00
C TYR A 125 4.89 2.55 0.71
N GLU A 126 4.37 3.75 0.64
CA GLU A 126 3.01 4.08 1.04
C GLU A 126 2.10 4.03 -0.20
N LEU A 127 0.95 3.38 -0.06
CA LEU A 127 -0.07 3.27 -1.11
C LEU A 127 -1.23 4.19 -0.76
N ALA A 128 -1.36 5.30 -1.47
CA ALA A 128 -2.43 6.29 -1.26
C ALA A 128 -3.63 6.01 -2.16
N TYR A 129 -4.82 5.98 -1.55
CA TYR A 129 -6.10 5.84 -2.22
C TYR A 129 -6.41 7.10 -3.06
N PRO A 130 -6.99 6.97 -4.28
CA PRO A 130 -7.16 8.10 -5.19
C PRO A 130 -8.14 9.18 -4.73
N LYS A 131 -9.11 8.84 -3.86
CA LYS A 131 -10.14 9.79 -3.42
C LYS A 131 -9.81 10.25 -2.00
N LYS A 132 -9.87 11.57 -1.80
CA LYS A 132 -9.83 12.17 -0.46
C LYS A 132 -11.16 11.97 0.27
N VAL A 133 -11.09 11.83 1.59
CA VAL A 133 -12.25 11.75 2.49
C VAL A 133 -12.11 12.91 3.46
N ASP A 134 -13.09 13.80 3.47
CA ASP A 134 -13.08 15.01 4.30
C ASP A 134 -11.80 15.87 4.14
N GLY A 135 -11.29 15.95 2.91
CA GLY A 135 -10.04 16.67 2.57
C GLY A 135 -8.75 15.88 2.82
N GLU A 136 -8.85 14.79 3.56
CA GLU A 136 -7.74 13.93 3.97
C GLU A 136 -7.42 12.83 2.95
N THR A 137 -6.16 12.44 2.88
CA THR A 137 -5.71 11.33 2.02
C THR A 137 -5.79 10.03 2.81
N LEU A 138 -6.50 9.03 2.27
CA LEU A 138 -6.44 7.68 2.82
C LEU A 138 -5.23 6.92 2.28
N VAL A 139 -4.53 6.21 3.16
CA VAL A 139 -3.42 5.32 2.82
C VAL A 139 -3.70 3.92 3.30
N VAL A 140 -3.16 2.93 2.60
CA VAL A 140 -3.21 1.54 3.04
C VAL A 140 -2.47 1.41 4.37
N SER A 141 -3.09 0.73 5.33
CA SER A 141 -2.55 0.44 6.64
C SER A 141 -2.84 -1.01 7.03
N LEU A 142 -2.14 -1.49 8.04
CA LEU A 142 -2.53 -2.71 8.74
C LEU A 142 -3.48 -2.36 9.88
N ASP A 143 -4.45 -3.24 10.10
CA ASP A 143 -5.16 -3.32 11.35
C ASP A 143 -4.35 -4.23 12.28
N ASP A 144 -3.68 -3.65 13.29
CA ASP A 144 -2.89 -4.39 14.28
C ASP A 144 -3.73 -4.92 15.45
N GLY A 145 -5.07 -4.81 15.33
CA GLY A 145 -6.07 -5.06 16.36
C GLY A 145 -5.64 -6.00 17.49
N ASP A 146 -5.43 -5.41 18.68
CA ASP A 146 -5.35 -6.02 20.02
C ASP A 146 -4.75 -7.45 20.11
N GLY A 147 -3.72 -7.75 19.32
CA GLY A 147 -3.03 -9.04 19.38
C GLY A 147 -3.84 -10.25 18.91
N LYS A 148 -4.84 -10.08 18.03
CA LYS A 148 -5.64 -11.21 17.53
C LYS A 148 -4.86 -12.11 16.55
N GLU A 149 -5.15 -13.41 16.66
CA GLU A 149 -4.66 -14.46 15.78
C GLU A 149 -4.88 -14.13 14.30
N GLU A 150 -3.91 -14.58 13.50
CA GLU A 150 -3.85 -14.43 12.05
C GLU A 150 -5.16 -14.85 11.34
N PRO A 151 -5.54 -14.20 10.22
CA PRO A 151 -4.75 -13.24 9.44
C PRO A 151 -5.01 -11.77 9.79
N TYR A 152 -3.98 -10.92 9.65
CA TYR A 152 -4.16 -9.47 9.73
C TYR A 152 -4.95 -8.95 8.54
N TYR A 153 -5.92 -8.10 8.84
CA TYR A 153 -6.67 -7.37 7.84
C TYR A 153 -5.88 -6.14 7.42
N VAL A 154 -5.92 -5.85 6.11
CA VAL A 154 -5.39 -4.61 5.58
C VAL A 154 -6.54 -3.61 5.50
N ASN A 155 -6.35 -2.41 6.02
CA ASN A 155 -7.35 -1.35 6.08
C ASN A 155 -6.83 -0.05 5.47
N PHE A 156 -7.61 1.02 5.62
CA PHE A 156 -7.22 2.37 5.27
C PHE A 156 -7.12 3.22 6.53
N ALA A 157 -6.15 4.12 6.57
CA ALA A 157 -6.00 5.11 7.62
C ALA A 157 -5.77 6.49 7.01
N ILE A 158 -5.91 7.54 7.82
CA ILE A 158 -5.55 8.90 7.39
C ILE A 158 -4.02 8.97 7.26
N GLN A 159 -3.55 9.57 6.18
CA GLN A 159 -2.12 9.78 5.95
C GLN A 159 -1.52 10.63 7.08
N GLY A 160 -0.43 10.15 7.69
CA GLY A 160 0.28 10.90 8.74
C GLY A 160 -0.27 10.71 10.16
N THR A 161 -1.30 9.90 10.36
CA THR A 161 -1.73 9.52 11.71
C THR A 161 -0.61 8.77 12.45
N GLU A 162 -0.31 9.22 13.67
CA GLU A 162 0.70 8.61 14.54
C GLU A 162 0.28 7.18 14.94
N GLY A 163 1.26 6.27 15.08
CA GLY A 163 1.01 4.86 15.42
C GLY A 163 0.48 3.99 14.27
N VAL A 164 0.09 4.57 13.13
CA VAL A 164 -0.43 3.83 11.98
C VAL A 164 0.71 3.26 11.12
N PHE A 165 0.75 1.94 10.99
CA PHE A 165 1.67 1.27 10.08
C PHE A 165 1.17 1.34 8.62
N GLY A 166 1.82 2.17 7.80
CA GLY A 166 1.44 2.38 6.40
C GLY A 166 2.58 2.28 5.38
N ALA A 167 3.59 1.42 5.64
CA ALA A 167 4.76 1.28 4.77
C ALA A 167 5.01 -0.18 4.37
N PHE A 168 4.92 -0.47 3.06
CA PHE A 168 5.02 -1.83 2.52
C PHE A 168 6.20 -1.97 1.57
N LYS A 169 6.89 -3.10 1.67
CA LYS A 169 7.92 -3.49 0.70
C LYS A 169 7.26 -4.10 -0.53
N MET A 170 7.90 -3.93 -1.68
CA MET A 170 7.46 -4.49 -2.95
C MET A 170 8.63 -5.21 -3.61
N SER A 171 8.53 -6.53 -3.71
CA SER A 171 9.54 -7.38 -4.36
C SER A 171 9.00 -7.81 -5.73
N ARG A 172 9.84 -7.72 -6.76
CA ARG A 172 9.47 -8.20 -8.09
C ARG A 172 9.43 -9.72 -8.06
N VAL A 173 8.46 -10.30 -8.75
CA VAL A 173 8.45 -11.73 -9.09
C VAL A 173 9.10 -11.80 -10.47
N ASP A 174 10.33 -12.26 -10.52
CA ASP A 174 10.98 -12.57 -11.80
C ASP A 174 10.42 -13.91 -12.28
N ASP A 175 9.94 -13.93 -13.54
CA ASP A 175 9.50 -15.15 -14.24
C ASP A 175 10.73 -16.01 -14.63
#